data_AF-B1JA13-F1
#
_entry.id   AF-B1JA13-F1
#
_cell.length_a   1.000
_cell.length_b   1.000
_cell.length_c   1.000
_cell.angle_alpha   90.00
_cell.angle_beta   90.00
_cell.angle_gamma   90.00
#
_symmetry.space_group_name_H-M   'P 1'
#
loop_
_entity.id
_entity.type
_entity.pdbx_description
1 polymer ?
#
loop_
_entity_poly.entity_id
_entity_poly.type
_entity_poly.pdbx_seq_one_letter_code
_entity_poly.pdbx_strand_id
1 'polypeptide(L)'
;MTRLFEAVGSTSWVEHEGLLDTVTALSGSGPAYYQLFSEALSAAGVALGLSPELARTLARPHIPVHKHSHASPESPGQRAAGRTPKLLHLTDVHSL
;
A
#
# COMPACT_ATOMS: atom_id res chain seq x y z
N MET A 1 22.71 18.52 1.04
CA MET A 1 21.87 19.66 1.47
C MET A 1 20.44 19.27 1.88
N THR A 2 20.12 17.98 2.07
CA THR A 2 18.75 17.48 2.35
C THR A 2 18.44 17.22 3.83
N ARG A 3 19.44 17.24 4.72
CA ARG A 3 19.32 16.82 6.14
C ARG A 3 18.18 17.45 6.93
N LEU A 4 17.79 18.69 6.62
CA LEU A 4 16.69 19.34 7.33
C LEU A 4 15.34 18.68 7.02
N PHE A 5 15.12 18.29 5.76
CA PHE A 5 13.87 17.67 5.31
C PHE A 5 13.81 16.17 5.66
N GLU A 6 14.97 15.52 5.78
CA GLU A 6 15.08 14.12 6.22
C GLU A 6 14.52 13.87 7.64
N ALA A 7 14.38 14.91 8.46
CA ALA A 7 13.77 14.81 9.79
C ALA A 7 12.26 14.51 9.75
N VAL A 8 11.57 14.91 8.68
CA VAL A 8 10.11 14.78 8.54
C VAL A 8 9.70 13.72 7.49
N GLY A 9 10.66 13.18 6.73
CA GLY A 9 10.37 12.13 5.75
C GLY A 9 11.52 11.88 4.78
N SER A 10 11.28 11.02 3.78
CA SER A 10 12.23 10.78 2.71
C SER A 10 12.31 11.99 1.77
N THR A 11 13.52 12.37 1.38
CA THR A 11 13.77 13.51 0.47
C THR A 11 14.53 13.02 -0.76
N SER A 12 14.19 13.53 -1.94
CA SER A 12 14.86 13.18 -3.20
C SER A 12 14.94 14.41 -4.11
N TRP A 13 16.03 14.52 -4.87
CA TRP A 13 16.18 15.55 -5.90
C TRP A 13 15.49 15.10 -7.18
N VAL A 14 14.84 16.05 -7.84
CA VAL A 14 14.18 15.92 -9.15
C VAL A 14 14.93 16.75 -10.20
N GLU A 15 15.47 16.11 -11.24
CA GLU A 15 16.37 16.74 -12.22
C GLU A 15 15.72 17.84 -13.08
N HIS A 16 14.40 17.86 -13.22
CA HIS A 16 13.68 18.79 -14.08
C HIS A 16 12.50 19.45 -13.36
N GLU A 17 12.38 20.76 -13.47
CA GLU A 17 11.31 21.55 -12.84
C GLU A 17 9.90 21.15 -13.31
N GLY A 18 9.75 20.75 -14.58
CA GLY A 18 8.48 20.27 -15.12
C GLY A 18 7.94 18.99 -14.47
N LEU A 19 8.74 18.29 -13.66
CA LEU A 19 8.29 17.14 -12.89
C LEU A 19 7.64 17.52 -11.56
N LEU A 20 7.74 18.78 -11.11
CA LEU A 20 7.19 19.22 -9.82
C LEU A 20 5.67 19.06 -9.73
N ASP A 21 4.93 19.26 -10.82
CA ASP A 21 3.49 19.01 -10.85
C ASP A 21 3.16 17.53 -10.60
N THR A 22 3.94 16.63 -11.21
CA THR A 22 3.79 15.19 -11.03
C THR A 22 4.15 14.77 -9.61
N VAL A 23 5.26 15.29 -9.07
CA VAL A 23 5.70 15.00 -7.70
C VAL A 23 4.68 15.51 -6.68
N THR A 24 4.12 16.71 -6.90
CA THR A 24 3.08 17.29 -6.05
C THR A 24 1.81 16.44 -6.10
N ALA A 25 1.37 16.05 -7.29
CA ALA A 25 0.21 15.17 -7.45
C ALA A 25 0.41 13.85 -6.70
N LEU A 26 1.53 13.14 -6.92
CA LEU A 26 1.76 11.83 -6.30
C LEU A 26 1.99 11.90 -4.79
N SER A 27 2.84 12.82 -4.32
CA SER A 27 3.18 12.92 -2.90
C SER A 27 2.01 13.44 -2.06
N GLY A 28 1.24 14.39 -2.60
CA GLY A 28 0.06 14.93 -1.93
C GLY A 28 -1.13 13.98 -1.96
N SER A 29 -1.37 13.27 -3.07
CA SER A 29 -2.55 12.41 -3.22
C SER A 29 -2.34 10.98 -2.71
N GLY A 30 -1.10 10.53 -2.53
CA GLY A 30 -0.79 9.17 -2.08
C GLY A 30 -1.55 8.75 -0.81
N PRO A 31 -1.52 9.54 0.28
CA PRO A 31 -2.28 9.25 1.49
C PRO A 31 -3.80 9.21 1.27
N ALA A 32 -4.33 10.06 0.37
CA ALA A 32 -5.76 10.11 0.07
C ALA A 32 -6.23 8.86 -0.68
N TYR A 33 -5.49 8.40 -1.70
CA TYR A 33 -5.81 7.16 -2.41
C TYR A 33 -5.78 5.95 -1.48
N TYR A 34 -4.80 5.92 -0.59
CA TYR A 34 -4.68 4.82 0.35
C TYR A 34 -5.87 4.79 1.34
N GLN A 35 -6.29 5.95 1.86
CA GLN A 35 -7.49 6.03 2.70
C GLN A 35 -8.74 5.53 1.97
N LEU A 36 -8.97 6.02 0.75
CA LEU A 36 -10.12 5.60 -0.06
C LEU A 36 -10.10 4.08 -0.31
N PHE A 37 -8.93 3.52 -0.60
CA PHE A 37 -8.77 2.08 -0.77
C PHE A 37 -9.09 1.30 0.51
N SER A 38 -8.56 1.73 1.67
CA SER A 38 -8.86 1.11 2.96
C SER A 38 -10.35 1.17 3.32
N GLU A 39 -11.02 2.28 3.04
CA GLU A 39 -12.47 2.41 3.25
C GLU A 39 -13.26 1.44 2.38
N ALA A 40 -12.92 1.37 1.08
CA ALA A 40 -13.55 0.44 0.15
C ALA A 40 -13.32 -1.03 0.57
N LEU A 41 -12.12 -1.37 1.02
CA LEU A 41 -11.77 -2.71 1.48
C LEU A 41 -12.54 -3.09 2.75
N SER A 42 -12.67 -2.15 3.69
CA SER A 42 -13.48 -2.34 4.89
C SER A 42 -14.95 -2.54 4.53
N ALA A 43 -15.50 -1.76 3.60
CA ALA A 43 -16.88 -1.87 3.16
C ALA A 43 -17.15 -3.24 2.49
N ALA A 44 -16.23 -3.71 1.65
CA ALA A 44 -16.29 -5.04 1.04
C ALA A 44 -16.26 -6.15 2.11
N GLY A 45 -15.39 -6.03 3.12
CA GLY A 45 -15.34 -6.99 4.23
C GLY A 45 -16.67 -7.10 4.97
N VAL A 46 -17.34 -5.97 5.23
CA VAL A 46 -18.69 -5.97 5.84
C VAL A 46 -19.72 -6.61 4.92
N ALA A 47 -19.69 -6.31 3.62
CA ALA A 47 -20.60 -6.92 2.64
C ALA A 47 -20.44 -8.45 2.55
N LEU A 48 -19.24 -8.97 2.84
CA LEU A 48 -18.93 -10.40 2.90
C LEU A 48 -19.19 -11.03 4.29
N GLY A 49 -19.78 -10.28 5.22
CA GLY A 49 -20.21 -10.80 6.53
C GLY A 49 -19.23 -10.62 7.68
N LEU A 50 -18.14 -9.87 7.51
CA LEU A 50 -17.26 -9.53 8.64
C LEU A 50 -17.94 -8.48 9.54
N SER A 51 -17.60 -8.51 10.84
CA SER A 51 -17.97 -7.40 11.72
C SER A 51 -17.28 -6.11 11.26
N PRO A 52 -17.93 -4.93 11.42
CA PRO A 52 -17.33 -3.65 11.02
C PRO A 52 -15.95 -3.39 11.66
N GLU A 53 -15.77 -3.77 12.93
CA GLU A 53 -14.48 -3.61 13.62
C GLU A 53 -13.38 -4.50 13.06
N LEU A 54 -13.71 -5.76 12.71
CA LEU A 54 -12.75 -6.68 12.12
C LEU A 54 -12.39 -6.23 10.69
N ALA A 55 -13.40 -5.86 9.88
CA ALA A 55 -13.17 -5.36 8.53
C ALA A 55 -12.28 -4.12 8.51
N ARG A 56 -12.53 -3.15 9.40
CA ARG A 56 -11.68 -1.95 9.56
C ARG A 56 -10.27 -2.30 10.03
N THR A 57 -10.14 -3.25 10.94
CA THR A 57 -8.84 -3.68 11.46
C THR A 57 -7.99 -4.33 10.38
N LEU A 58 -8.60 -5.16 9.51
CA LEU A 58 -7.93 -5.81 8.40
C LEU A 58 -7.62 -4.85 7.23
N ALA A 59 -8.48 -3.85 7.02
CA ALA A 59 -8.30 -2.85 5.97
C ALA A 59 -7.30 -1.74 6.34
N ARG A 60 -6.95 -1.61 7.63
CA ARG A 60 -5.98 -0.61 8.10
C ARG A 60 -4.56 -0.97 7.63
N PRO A 61 -3.75 0.02 7.22
CA PRO A 61 -2.37 -0.19 6.86
C PRO A 61 -1.63 -0.81 8.04
N HIS A 62 -1.00 -1.95 7.78
CA HIS A 62 0.05 -2.44 8.64
C HIS A 62 1.26 -1.54 8.43
N ILE A 63 1.39 -0.50 9.25
CA ILE A 63 2.62 0.29 9.30
C ILE A 63 3.69 -0.62 9.92
N PRO A 64 4.72 -1.06 9.16
CA PRO A 64 5.80 -1.84 9.76
C PRO A 64 6.50 -0.98 10.81
N VAL A 65 6.49 -1.44 12.06
CA VAL A 65 7.02 -0.70 13.22
C VAL A 65 8.57 -0.67 13.23
N HIS A 66 9.22 -1.28 12.24
CA HIS A 66 10.68 -1.44 12.21
C HIS A 66 11.28 -0.89 10.92
N LYS A 67 11.74 0.36 10.99
CA LYS A 67 12.65 0.97 10.01
C LYS A 67 14.09 0.56 10.33
N HIS A 68 14.52 -0.63 9.92
CA HIS A 68 15.96 -0.93 9.82
C HIS A 68 16.27 -1.58 8.47
N SER A 69 17.22 -0.94 7.81
CA SER A 69 18.18 -1.52 6.87
C SER A 69 17.75 -1.62 5.41
N HIS A 70 18.62 -1.07 4.55
CA HIS A 70 18.72 -1.29 3.11
C HIS A 70 18.22 -2.69 2.71
N ALA A 71 17.01 -2.75 2.16
CA ALA A 71 16.60 -3.90 1.38
C ALA A 71 17.06 -3.65 -0.06
N SER A 72 17.90 -4.55 -0.59
CA SER A 72 18.15 -4.65 -2.03
C SER A 72 16.83 -4.65 -2.81
N PRO A 73 16.78 -4.09 -4.02
CA PRO A 73 15.57 -4.04 -4.83
C PRO A 73 15.22 -5.45 -5.33
N GLU A 74 14.57 -6.25 -4.50
CA GLU A 74 13.91 -7.46 -4.98
C GLU A 74 12.63 -7.05 -5.69
N SER A 75 12.56 -7.39 -6.98
CA SER A 75 11.46 -7.03 -7.86
C SER A 75 10.18 -7.75 -7.41
N PRO A 76 8.98 -7.15 -7.56
CA PRO A 76 7.69 -7.74 -7.15
C PRO A 76 7.42 -9.16 -7.69
N GLY A 77 8.14 -9.60 -8.73
CA GLY A 77 8.06 -10.94 -9.29
C GLY A 77 8.77 -12.06 -8.51
N GLN A 78 9.63 -11.77 -7.54
CA GLN A 78 10.41 -12.81 -6.82
C GLN A 78 9.74 -13.36 -5.55
N ARG A 79 8.66 -12.73 -5.06
CA ARG A 79 7.98 -13.13 -3.81
C ARG A 79 6.94 -14.27 -3.95
N ALA A 80 6.67 -14.74 -5.16
CA ALA A 80 5.64 -15.75 -5.40
C ALA A 80 6.09 -17.22 -5.19
N ALA A 81 7.37 -17.48 -4.87
CA ALA A 81 7.93 -18.83 -4.92
C ALA A 81 7.97 -19.61 -3.59
N GLY A 82 7.38 -19.11 -2.50
CA GLY A 82 7.62 -19.69 -1.16
C GLY A 82 6.41 -20.02 -0.28
N ARG A 83 5.18 -19.75 -0.69
CA ARG A 83 4.00 -20.04 0.14
C ARG A 83 3.25 -21.24 -0.44
N THR A 84 3.32 -22.36 0.29
CA THR A 84 2.57 -23.59 0.02
C THR A 84 1.10 -23.27 -0.31
N PRO A 85 0.56 -23.75 -1.43
CA PRO A 85 -0.78 -23.36 -1.87
C PRO A 85 -1.82 -24.08 -1.02
N LYS A 86 -2.56 -23.33 -0.18
CA LYS A 86 -3.92 -23.73 0.17
C LYS A 86 -4.79 -23.31 -1.00
N LEU A 87 -5.13 -24.30 -1.82
CA LEU A 87 -5.99 -24.22 -2.98
C LEU A 87 -7.31 -23.50 -2.62
N LEU A 88 -7.50 -22.27 -3.09
CA LEU A 88 -8.83 -21.67 -3.23
C LEU A 88 -9.04 -21.50 -4.74
N HIS A 89 -9.90 -22.34 -5.30
CA HIS A 89 -10.13 -22.44 -6.73
C HIS A 89 -10.84 -21.17 -7.22
N LEU A 90 -10.26 -20.51 -8.22
CA LEU A 90 -10.69 -19.19 -8.71
C LEU A 90 -11.78 -19.31 -9.80
N THR A 91 -12.82 -20.11 -9.56
CA THR A 91 -13.93 -20.30 -10.52
C THR A 91 -15.29 -19.82 -10.00
N ASP A 92 -15.40 -19.41 -8.74
CA ASP A 92 -16.68 -19.08 -8.10
C ASP A 92 -17.06 -17.59 -8.11
N VAL A 93 -16.47 -16.75 -8.98
CA VAL A 93 -16.81 -15.30 -9.05
C VAL A 93 -17.53 -14.93 -10.36
N HIS A 94 -18.05 -15.90 -11.11
CA HIS A 94 -18.86 -15.62 -12.31
C HIS A 94 -20.11 -16.47 -12.48
N SER A 95 -20.71 -16.96 -11.39
CA SER A 95 -22.06 -17.52 -11.45
C SER A 95 -22.80 -17.32 -10.13
N LEU A 96 -23.82 -16.46 -10.19
CA LEU A 96 -24.86 -16.11 -9.20
C LEU A 96 -24.51 -15.03 -8.17
#